data_AF-A0A429ITJ5-F1
#
_entry.id   AF-A0A429ITJ5-F1
#
_cell.length_a   1.000
_cell.length_b   1.000
_cell.length_c   1.000
_cell.angle_alpha   90.00
_cell.angle_beta   90.00
_cell.angle_gamma   90.00
#
_symmetry.space_group_name_H-M   'P 1'
#
loop_
_entity.id
_entity.type
_entity.pdbx_description
1 polymer ?
#
loop_
_entity_poly.entity_id
_entity_poly.type
_entity_poly.pdbx_seq_one_letter_code
_entity_poly.pdbx_strand_id
1 'polypeptide(L)'
;MQIRLTVLAPRSGHPTRACDVLVTAPAGTALATVASGLAAAVAGSGADIGASGSGSSGKAGGAAGAAGGPVVLYAGTDRLDPQRAAVGEPPLIDGAVLSLGAP
;
A
#
# COMPACT_ATOMS: atom_id res chain seq x y z
N MET A 1 12.98 -10.26 -9.80
CA MET A 1 13.15 -10.44 -8.34
C MET A 1 11.77 -10.46 -7.72
N GLN A 2 11.59 -11.09 -6.56
CA GLN A 2 10.34 -11.01 -5.79
C GLN A 2 10.70 -10.58 -4.37
N ILE A 3 10.05 -9.53 -3.87
CA ILE A 3 10.24 -9.03 -2.52
C ILE A 3 8.90 -8.90 -1.79
N ARG A 4 8.95 -8.97 -0.47
CA ARG A 4 7.83 -8.76 0.44
C ARG A 4 7.90 -7.33 0.98
N LEU A 5 6.82 -6.58 0.86
CA LEU A 5 6.68 -5.26 1.45
C LEU A 5 5.52 -5.27 2.44
N THR A 6 5.73 -4.76 3.64
CA THR A 6 4.66 -4.60 4.63
C THR A 6 4.16 -3.17 4.56
N VAL A 7 2.90 -2.96 4.19
CA VAL A 7 2.30 -1.63 4.08
C VAL A 7 1.36 -1.37 5.24
N LEU A 8 1.62 -0.32 5.99
CA LEU A 8 0.80 0.19 7.08
C LEU A 8 -0.27 1.12 6.51
N ALA A 9 -1.53 0.77 6.78
CA ALA A 9 -2.68 1.55 6.38
C ALA A 9 -2.72 2.92 7.09
N PRO A 10 -3.27 3.96 6.44
CA PRO A 10 -3.47 5.25 7.08
C PRO A 10 -4.29 5.13 8.36
N ARG A 11 -3.96 5.94 9.37
CA ARG A 11 -4.70 6.01 10.64
C ARG A 11 -6.07 6.69 10.45
N SER A 12 -7.05 5.96 9.93
CA SER A 12 -8.43 6.45 9.71
C SER A 12 -9.31 6.37 10.96
N GLY A 13 -8.77 6.64 12.15
CA GLY A 13 -9.50 6.48 13.43
C GLY A 13 -9.70 5.02 13.88
N HIS A 14 -9.18 4.04 13.13
CA HIS A 14 -9.16 2.61 13.44
C HIS A 14 -7.72 2.19 13.76
N PRO A 15 -7.49 1.05 14.46
CA PRO A 15 -6.13 0.56 14.72
C PRO A 15 -5.34 0.40 13.42
N THR A 16 -4.07 0.79 13.44
CA THR A 16 -3.16 0.70 12.30
C THR A 16 -3.09 -0.74 11.80
N ARG A 17 -3.52 -0.96 10.55
CA ARG A 17 -3.52 -2.29 9.93
C ARG A 17 -2.30 -2.46 9.03
N ALA A 18 -1.57 -3.55 9.19
CA ALA A 18 -0.47 -3.92 8.32
C ALA A 18 -0.95 -4.89 7.22
N CYS A 19 -0.43 -4.74 6.00
CA CYS A 19 -0.72 -5.62 4.87
C CYS A 19 0.59 -6.03 4.20
N ASP A 20 0.88 -7.33 4.15
CA ASP A 20 2.03 -7.86 3.41
C ASP A 20 1.67 -7.99 1.92
N VAL A 21 2.45 -7.36 1.05
CA VAL A 21 2.30 -7.39 -0.40
C VAL A 21 3.55 -7.99 -1.04
N LEU A 22 3.35 -9.00 -1.90
CA LEU A 22 4.42 -9.57 -2.72
C LEU A 22 4.57 -8.74 -3.99
N VAL A 23 5.76 -8.17 -4.19
CA VAL A 23 6.10 -7.39 -5.38
C VAL A 23 7.09 -8.19 -6.22
N THR A 24 6.64 -8.61 -7.41
CA THR A 24 7.51 -9.26 -8.39
C THR A 24 7.87 -8.25 -9.47
N ALA A 25 9.09 -7.72 -9.40
CA ALA A 25 9.62 -6.76 -10.34
C ALA A 25 11.14 -6.93 -10.52
N PRO A 26 11.73 -6.46 -11.63
CA PRO A 26 13.18 -6.33 -11.74
C PRO A 26 13.76 -5.41 -10.65
N ALA A 27 15.01 -5.64 -10.23
CA ALA A 27 15.71 -4.70 -9.37
C ALA A 27 15.85 -3.36 -10.10
N GLY A 28 15.70 -2.24 -9.38
CA GLY A 28 15.71 -0.91 -9.99
C GLY A 28 14.34 -0.41 -10.45
N THR A 29 13.28 -1.21 -10.30
CA THR A 29 11.92 -0.80 -10.70
C THR A 29 11.44 0.37 -9.83
N ALA A 30 10.98 1.45 -10.46
CA ALA A 30 10.50 2.63 -9.73
C ALA A 30 9.27 2.30 -8.87
N LEU A 31 9.26 2.76 -7.62
CA LEU A 31 8.15 2.58 -6.68
C LEU A 31 6.82 3.09 -7.24
N ALA A 32 6.83 4.12 -8.09
CA ALA A 32 5.65 4.64 -8.78
C ALA A 32 4.85 3.56 -9.52
N THR A 33 5.54 2.57 -10.10
CA THR A 33 4.90 1.49 -10.87
C THR A 33 4.07 0.55 -9.99
N VAL A 34 4.46 0.37 -8.73
CA VAL A 34 3.80 -0.54 -7.77
C VAL A 34 2.91 0.21 -6.77
N ALA A 35 3.08 1.52 -6.63
CA ALA A 35 2.37 2.35 -5.65
C ALA A 35 0.84 2.23 -5.73
N SER A 36 0.27 2.24 -6.94
CA SER A 36 -1.17 2.06 -7.11
C SER A 36 -1.64 0.67 -6.69
N GLY A 37 -0.83 -0.37 -6.94
CA GLY A 37 -1.12 -1.73 -6.52
C GLY A 37 -1.05 -1.90 -5.01
N LEU A 38 -0.06 -1.28 -4.35
CA LEU A 38 0.05 -1.25 -2.89
C LEU A 38 -1.15 -0.55 -2.24
N ALA A 39 -1.57 0.60 -2.78
CA ALA A 39 -2.76 1.31 -2.28
C ALA A 39 -4.04 0.46 -2.42
N ALA A 40 -4.21 -0.22 -3.56
CA ALA A 40 -5.35 -1.12 -3.79
C ALA A 40 -5.33 -2.33 -2.84
N ALA A 41 -4.15 -2.92 -2.60
CA ALA A 41 -4.00 -4.05 -1.67
C ALA A 41 -4.40 -3.67 -0.25
N VAL A 42 -3.97 -2.49 0.22
CA VAL A 42 -4.35 -1.98 1.55
C VAL A 42 -5.85 -1.68 1.65
N ALA A 43 -6.44 -1.09 0.61
CA ALA A 43 -7.88 -0.81 0.57
C ALA A 43 -8.72 -2.10 0.58
N GLY A 44 -8.30 -3.13 -0.16
CA GLY A 44 -8.98 -4.43 -0.20
C GLY A 44 -8.88 -5.22 1.10
N SER A 45 -7.81 -4.98 1.87
CA SER A 45 -7.57 -5.69 3.12
C SER A 45 -8.35 -5.14 4.32
N GLY A 46 -9.19 -4.11 4.17
CA GLY A 46 -10.09 -3.64 5.24
C GLY A 46 -11.52 -4.17 5.13
N ALA A 47 -11.86 -4.86 4.04
CA ALA A 47 -13.21 -5.32 3.75
C ALA A 47 -13.59 -6.64 4.45
N ASP A 48 -12.64 -7.31 5.11
CA ASP A 48 -12.82 -8.61 5.77
C ASP A 48 -13.31 -8.52 7.23
N ILE A 49 -13.28 -7.34 7.87
CA ILE A 49 -13.64 -7.18 9.31
C ILE A 49 -15.03 -6.56 9.53
N GLY A 50 -15.91 -6.53 8.52
CA GLY A 50 -17.21 -5.86 8.64
C GLY A 50 -18.25 -6.33 7.63
N ALA A 51 -18.69 -7.59 7.75
CA ALA A 51 -19.89 -8.05 7.05
C ALA A 51 -20.79 -8.88 7.98
N SER A 52 -21.50 -8.18 8.87
CA SER A 52 -22.90 -8.54 9.09
C SER A 52 -23.71 -7.81 8.02
N GLY A 53 -24.23 -8.55 7.05
CA GLY A 53 -25.27 -8.07 6.14
C GLY A 53 -24.92 -8.03 4.65
N SER A 54 -25.47 -9.00 3.92
CA SER A 54 -25.83 -8.96 2.50
C SER A 54 -24.70 -8.98 1.46
N GLY A 55 -24.64 -10.08 0.70
CA GLY A 55 -23.73 -10.23 -0.43
C GLY A 55 -24.03 -9.27 -1.57
N SER A 56 -22.95 -8.75 -2.16
CA SER A 56 -22.90 -8.36 -3.56
C SER A 56 -21.55 -8.78 -4.13
N SER A 57 -21.57 -9.82 -4.94
CA SER A 57 -20.58 -10.05 -5.96
C SER A 57 -20.59 -8.86 -6.93
N GLY A 58 -19.47 -8.13 -6.98
CA GLY A 58 -19.10 -7.29 -8.13
C GLY A 58 -19.63 -5.85 -8.15
N LYS A 59 -18.86 -4.93 -7.59
CA LYS A 59 -18.32 -3.71 -8.23
C LYS A 59 -17.49 -2.98 -7.17
N ALA A 60 -16.18 -2.84 -7.38
CA ALA A 60 -15.37 -1.93 -6.59
C ALA A 60 -15.82 -0.50 -6.90
N GLY A 61 -16.78 0.01 -6.12
CA GLY A 61 -17.43 1.28 -6.38
C GLY A 61 -17.85 1.97 -5.09
N GLY A 62 -16.99 2.88 -4.61
CA GLY A 62 -17.43 4.11 -3.96
C GLY A 62 -17.51 4.14 -2.44
N ALA A 63 -16.36 4.15 -1.76
CA ALA A 63 -16.15 5.14 -0.71
C ALA A 63 -15.50 6.37 -1.37
N ALA A 64 -16.35 7.30 -1.81
CA ALA A 64 -15.94 8.63 -2.24
C ALA A 64 -15.24 9.32 -1.06
N GLY A 65 -13.91 9.42 -1.13
CA GLY A 65 -13.08 10.04 -0.09
C GLY A 65 -11.57 9.80 -0.25
N ALA A 66 -11.13 8.75 -0.94
CA ALA A 66 -9.74 8.61 -1.34
C ALA A 66 -9.56 9.22 -2.75
N ALA A 67 -9.48 10.54 -2.81
CA ALA A 67 -9.15 11.24 -4.05
C ALA A 67 -7.93 10.57 -4.70
N GLY A 68 -7.95 10.42 -6.03
CA GLY A 68 -6.79 10.04 -6.85
C GLY A 68 -5.68 11.10 -6.82
N GLY A 69 -5.38 11.61 -5.63
CA GLY A 69 -4.22 12.42 -5.33
C GLY A 69 -2.98 11.53 -5.15
N PRO A 70 -1.80 12.14 -5.15
CA PRO A 70 -0.54 11.41 -5.08
C PRO A 70 -0.47 10.56 -3.79
N VAL A 71 -0.36 9.25 -3.96
CA VAL A 71 -0.12 8.31 -2.85
C VAL A 71 1.25 8.62 -2.26
N VAL A 72 1.27 9.07 -1.01
CA VAL A 72 2.51 9.33 -0.28
C VAL A 72 2.89 8.09 0.52
N LEU A 73 4.11 7.61 0.32
CA LEU A 73 4.68 6.46 1.03
C LEU A 73 5.83 6.94 1.90
N TYR A 74 5.96 6.35 3.08
CA TYR A 74 7.06 6.59 4.00
C TYR A 74 7.79 5.29 4.30
N ALA A 75 9.11 5.33 4.42
CA ALA A 75 9.90 4.25 5.01
C ALA A 75 10.38 4.71 6.39
N GLY A 76 9.77 4.17 7.45
CA GLY A 76 9.93 4.75 8.79
C GLY A 76 9.40 6.19 8.81
N THR A 77 10.29 7.17 9.02
CA THR A 77 9.92 8.61 9.03
C THR A 77 10.26 9.33 7.73
N ASP A 78 11.00 8.69 6.82
CA ASP A 78 11.44 9.29 5.56
C ASP A 78 10.35 9.18 4.50
N ARG A 79 10.00 10.32 3.89
CA ARG A 79 9.06 10.35 2.78
C ARG A 79 9.74 9.82 1.52
N LEU A 80 9.21 8.76 0.94
CA LEU A 80 9.73 8.19 -0.30
C LEU A 80 9.24 8.99 -1.50
N ASP A 81 10.19 9.32 -2.38
CA ASP A 81 9.89 9.80 -3.72
C ASP A 81 9.65 8.58 -4.63
N PRO A 82 8.41 8.36 -5.14
CA PRO A 82 8.10 7.17 -5.92
C PRO A 82 8.83 7.09 -7.27
N GLN A 83 9.35 8.21 -7.78
CA GLN A 83 10.16 8.22 -9.01
C GLN A 83 11.64 7.93 -8.77
N ARG A 84 12.16 8.25 -7.58
CA ARG A 84 13.56 8.00 -7.20
C ARG A 84 13.77 6.70 -6.45
N ALA A 85 12.80 6.27 -5.66
CA ALA A 85 12.90 5.04 -4.88
C ALA A 85 12.73 3.82 -5.78
N ALA A 86 13.64 2.86 -5.64
CA ALA A 86 13.73 1.68 -6.49
C ALA A 86 13.57 0.39 -5.70
N VAL A 87 12.72 -0.51 -6.20
CA VAL A 87 12.49 -1.84 -5.63
C VAL A 87 13.76 -2.69 -5.74
N GLY A 88 14.14 -3.32 -4.62
CA GLY A 88 15.34 -4.15 -4.50
C GLY A 88 16.59 -3.41 -4.03
N GLU A 89 16.53 -2.09 -3.85
CA GLU A 89 17.61 -1.25 -3.32
C GLU A 89 17.16 -0.67 -1.97
N PRO A 90 18.04 -0.49 -0.96
CA PRO A 90 17.68 0.20 0.27
C PRO A 90 17.10 1.59 -0.03
N PRO A 91 15.91 1.94 0.52
CA PRO A 91 15.20 1.28 1.64
C PRO A 91 14.14 0.22 1.24
N LEU A 92 13.93 -0.06 -0.05
CA LEU A 92 12.89 -0.97 -0.58
C LEU A 92 13.40 -2.39 -0.83
N ILE A 93 13.97 -3.00 0.20
CA ILE A 93 14.42 -4.39 0.18
C ILE A 93 13.33 -5.35 0.65
N ASP A 94 13.60 -6.65 0.58
CA ASP A 94 12.71 -7.68 1.13
C ASP A 94 12.48 -7.46 2.64
N GLY A 95 11.21 -7.45 3.05
CA GLY A 95 10.78 -7.19 4.42
C GLY A 95 10.68 -5.70 4.78
N ALA A 96 10.85 -4.78 3.83
CA ALA A 96 10.72 -3.35 4.10
C ALA A 96 9.28 -2.98 4.53
N VAL A 97 9.19 -2.10 5.55
CA VAL A 97 7.93 -1.59 6.09
C VAL A 97 7.67 -0.18 5.55
N LEU A 98 6.49 0.03 4.98
CA LEU A 98 6.07 1.28 4.38
C LEU A 98 4.80 1.80 5.05
N SER A 99 4.69 3.09 5.30
CA SER A 99 3.46 3.71 5.80
C SER A 99 2.79 4.54 4.70
N LEU A 100 1.48 4.40 4.55
CA LEU A 100 0.68 5.19 3.61
C LEU A 100 0.17 6.48 4.27
N GLY A 101 0.43 7.61 3.62
CA GLY A 101 -0.10 8.93 4.00
C GLY A 101 0.62 9.59 5.18
N ALA A 102 0.96 8.85 6.22
CA ALA A 102 1.71 9.33 7.38
C ALA A 102 2.54 8.20 8.03
N PRO A 103 3.69 8.51 8.65
CA PRO A 103 4.47 7.56 9.44
C PRO A 103 3.79 7.13 10.75
#